data_AF-A0A1G1N240-F1
#
_entry.id   AF-A0A1G1N240-F1
#
_cell.length_a   1.000
_cell.length_b   1.000
_cell.length_c   1.000
_cell.angle_alpha   90.00
_cell.angle_beta   90.00
_cell.angle_gamma   90.00
#
_symmetry.space_group_name_H-M   'P 1'
#
loop_
_entity.id
_entity.type
_entity.pdbx_description
1 polymer ?
#
loop_
_entity_poly.entity_id
_entity_poly.type
_entity_poly.pdbx_seq_one_letter_code
_entity_poly.pdbx_strand_id
1 'polypeptide(L)'
;MQKFRITTGILSGLIFSALWVFQAQAADFAKSTQFLVDQGKKHYQDGNFPSALHEFSKALLVDPKNETAMDYLGKMGFQDGLYGRRPSPVTRSAMLSQDVKVLRDKWSDSEREKALVTQDLSDTEEARHTLCLLLEKKRQQYNHLNHKLAYARENFQQENIEVRKHLQDLESQTALQEEEIVFLEKFTDKHKRLVNEKDKVLSHKDRELKDLKDQIHLVKAVSLDDSFNAQDRLLKQSGKYKAAVKGLNAQVKYLKEENQEKATELAQAKDQLVEMQLAYVPKIGEPGQEAALPEPAASILEEKIRLLKQRDQDIAQLKEKLVAANQKIQTLQKDPQSVHAPEIASLKEQIQEMRQQLSEKTQSLEEEGNDLAVLKERLGDAREQLGIVKTIVGEKEAEIKDLQNQISQVRSQCK
;
A
#
# COMPACT_ATOMS: atom_id res chain seq x y z
N MET A 1 -60.80 -23.66 -7.49
CA MET A 1 -62.09 -23.68 -8.21
C MET A 1 -62.22 -25.02 -8.92
N GLN A 2 -63.27 -25.80 -8.67
CA GLN A 2 -63.51 -27.09 -9.32
C GLN A 2 -65.00 -27.20 -9.66
N LYS A 3 -65.36 -27.68 -10.85
CA LYS A 3 -66.71 -27.47 -11.41
C LYS A 3 -67.69 -28.58 -11.00
N PHE A 4 -68.82 -28.18 -10.43
CA PHE A 4 -70.01 -29.01 -10.32
C PHE A 4 -70.47 -29.51 -11.70
N ARG A 5 -70.97 -30.75 -11.76
CA ARG A 5 -71.86 -31.24 -12.82
C ARG A 5 -73.05 -31.91 -12.16
N ILE A 6 -74.24 -31.32 -12.34
CA ILE A 6 -75.51 -31.89 -11.89
C ILE A 6 -76.13 -32.62 -13.07
N THR A 7 -76.48 -33.89 -12.90
CA THR A 7 -77.23 -34.68 -13.88
C THR A 7 -78.70 -34.73 -13.51
N THR A 8 -79.51 -33.86 -14.09
CA THR A 8 -80.98 -33.94 -14.04
C THR A 8 -81.49 -34.81 -15.19
N GLY A 9 -82.35 -35.78 -14.89
CA GLY A 9 -82.94 -36.63 -15.92
C GLY A 9 -84.05 -37.55 -15.41
N ILE A 10 -85.12 -37.64 -16.21
CA ILE A 10 -86.17 -38.69 -16.20
C ILE A 10 -86.99 -38.81 -14.90
N LEU A 11 -88.14 -38.13 -14.83
CA LEU A 11 -89.32 -38.60 -14.10
C LEU A 11 -90.61 -37.82 -14.48
N SER A 12 -90.97 -37.86 -15.78
CA SER A 12 -92.15 -37.18 -16.33
C SER A 12 -93.00 -38.11 -17.21
N GLY A 13 -93.55 -39.18 -16.62
CA GLY A 13 -94.27 -40.23 -17.37
C GLY A 13 -95.41 -40.99 -16.68
N LEU A 14 -95.75 -40.70 -15.40
CA LEU A 14 -96.73 -41.48 -14.63
C LEU A 14 -97.73 -40.62 -13.82
N ILE A 15 -98.36 -39.63 -14.46
CA ILE A 15 -99.42 -38.79 -13.83
C ILE A 15 -100.74 -38.81 -14.65
N PHE A 16 -100.72 -39.21 -15.92
CA PHE A 16 -101.84 -39.00 -16.85
C PHE A 16 -102.93 -40.08 -16.88
N SER A 17 -102.90 -41.06 -15.98
CA SER A 17 -103.83 -42.21 -15.97
C SER A 17 -104.65 -42.38 -14.67
N ALA A 18 -104.48 -41.51 -13.68
CA ALA A 18 -105.24 -41.56 -12.41
C ALA A 18 -106.45 -40.60 -12.38
N LEU A 19 -106.60 -39.70 -13.35
CA LEU A 19 -107.50 -38.54 -13.28
C LEU A 19 -108.95 -38.80 -13.77
N TRP A 20 -109.31 -40.03 -14.12
CA TRP A 20 -110.66 -40.38 -14.62
C TRP A 20 -111.49 -41.26 -13.67
N VAL A 21 -110.89 -41.88 -12.65
CA VAL A 21 -111.61 -42.70 -11.66
C VAL A 21 -112.13 -41.85 -10.49
N PHE A 22 -111.45 -40.75 -10.17
CA PHE A 22 -111.79 -39.90 -9.01
C PHE A 22 -113.06 -39.03 -9.23
N GLN A 23 -113.47 -38.82 -10.48
CA GLN A 23 -114.51 -37.85 -10.83
C GLN A 23 -115.94 -38.33 -10.49
N ALA A 24 -116.17 -39.65 -10.45
CA ALA A 24 -117.46 -40.22 -10.05
C ALA A 24 -117.74 -40.04 -8.54
N GLN A 25 -116.73 -40.32 -7.71
CA GLN A 25 -116.90 -40.34 -6.25
C GLN A 25 -117.17 -38.95 -5.67
N ALA A 26 -116.56 -37.91 -6.24
CA ALA A 26 -116.80 -36.52 -5.87
C ALA A 26 -118.26 -36.08 -6.09
N ALA A 27 -118.94 -36.62 -7.10
CA ALA A 27 -120.33 -36.25 -7.42
C ALA A 27 -121.35 -36.72 -6.38
N ASP A 28 -121.12 -37.89 -5.76
CA ASP A 28 -122.02 -38.40 -4.72
C ASP A 28 -121.73 -37.79 -3.34
N PHE A 29 -120.47 -37.47 -3.04
CA PHE A 29 -120.14 -36.66 -1.86
C PHE A 29 -120.78 -35.26 -1.95
N ALA A 30 -120.72 -34.59 -3.11
CA ALA A 30 -121.35 -33.27 -3.30
C ALA A 30 -122.87 -33.29 -3.03
N LYS A 31 -123.59 -34.32 -3.51
CA LYS A 31 -125.03 -34.50 -3.21
C LYS A 31 -125.28 -34.72 -1.72
N SER A 32 -124.45 -35.52 -1.06
CA SER A 32 -124.55 -35.81 0.38
C SER A 32 -124.33 -34.55 1.23
N THR A 33 -123.27 -33.78 0.93
CA THR A 33 -123.01 -32.48 1.55
C THR A 33 -124.18 -31.52 1.34
N GLN A 34 -124.70 -31.41 0.11
CA GLN A 34 -125.82 -30.51 -0.20
C GLN A 34 -127.08 -30.87 0.61
N PHE A 35 -127.40 -32.16 0.73
CA PHE A 35 -128.51 -32.65 1.54
C PHE A 35 -128.35 -32.30 3.04
N LEU A 36 -127.15 -32.47 3.59
CA LEU A 36 -126.82 -32.09 4.97
C LEU A 36 -126.92 -30.57 5.20
N VAL A 37 -126.43 -29.77 4.25
CA VAL A 37 -126.56 -28.30 4.25
C VAL A 37 -128.02 -27.88 4.22
N ASP A 38 -128.85 -28.51 3.40
CA ASP A 38 -130.26 -28.14 3.27
C ASP A 38 -131.12 -28.63 4.45
N GLN A 39 -130.77 -29.74 5.11
CA GLN A 39 -131.32 -30.07 6.44
C GLN A 39 -130.89 -29.06 7.51
N GLY A 40 -129.61 -28.66 7.52
CA GLY A 40 -129.10 -27.63 8.44
C GLY A 40 -129.84 -26.30 8.29
N LYS A 41 -130.07 -25.86 7.04
CA LYS A 41 -130.88 -24.66 6.72
C LYS A 41 -132.30 -24.78 7.25
N LYS A 42 -132.94 -25.94 7.08
CA LYS A 42 -134.30 -26.17 7.58
C LYS A 42 -134.34 -26.05 9.10
N HIS A 43 -133.47 -26.76 9.82
CA HIS A 43 -133.42 -26.66 11.29
C HIS A 43 -133.04 -25.27 11.80
N TYR A 44 -132.24 -24.51 11.04
CA TYR A 44 -131.95 -23.10 11.33
C TYR A 44 -133.20 -22.21 11.17
N GLN A 45 -134.01 -22.44 10.13
CA GLN A 45 -135.29 -21.75 9.90
C GLN A 45 -136.35 -22.14 10.95
N ASP A 46 -136.36 -23.41 11.38
CA ASP A 46 -137.20 -23.93 12.47
C ASP A 46 -136.77 -23.38 13.86
N GLY A 47 -135.70 -22.59 13.95
CA GLY A 47 -135.13 -22.08 15.22
C GLY A 47 -134.38 -23.13 16.06
N ASN A 48 -134.26 -24.37 15.58
CA ASN A 48 -133.55 -25.46 16.23
C ASN A 48 -132.05 -25.40 15.92
N PHE A 49 -131.38 -24.39 16.49
CA PHE A 49 -129.93 -24.19 16.34
C PHE A 49 -129.08 -25.41 16.72
N PRO A 50 -129.38 -26.22 17.77
CA PRO A 50 -128.62 -27.44 18.06
C PRO A 50 -128.64 -28.47 16.93
N SER A 51 -129.79 -28.74 16.31
CA SER A 51 -129.86 -29.64 15.15
C SER A 51 -129.24 -29.02 13.89
N ALA A 52 -129.43 -27.72 13.67
CA ALA A 52 -128.77 -27.02 12.56
C ALA A 52 -127.24 -27.11 12.65
N LEU A 53 -126.69 -26.82 13.83
CA LEU A 53 -125.27 -26.95 14.18
C LEU A 53 -124.75 -28.37 13.92
N HIS A 54 -125.53 -29.40 14.24
CA HIS A 54 -125.17 -30.79 14.02
C HIS A 54 -125.09 -31.13 12.52
N GLU A 55 -126.10 -30.78 11.71
CA GLU A 55 -126.10 -31.10 10.27
C GLU A 55 -125.06 -30.27 9.48
N PHE A 56 -124.88 -28.98 9.79
CA PHE A 56 -123.79 -28.19 9.20
C PHE A 56 -122.40 -28.72 9.59
N SER A 57 -122.24 -29.28 10.79
CA SER A 57 -120.99 -29.94 11.18
C SER A 57 -120.73 -31.21 10.38
N LYS A 58 -121.76 -32.03 10.11
CA LYS A 58 -121.63 -33.19 9.21
C LYS A 58 -121.28 -32.76 7.79
N ALA A 59 -121.89 -31.68 7.28
CA ALA A 59 -121.56 -31.14 5.97
C ALA A 59 -120.07 -30.79 5.86
N LEU A 60 -119.47 -30.17 6.88
CA LEU A 60 -118.04 -29.87 6.92
C LEU A 60 -117.13 -31.08 7.19
N LEU A 61 -117.64 -32.20 7.69
CA LEU A 61 -116.90 -33.47 7.74
C LEU A 61 -116.83 -34.16 6.37
N VAL A 62 -117.78 -33.90 5.47
CA VAL A 62 -117.80 -34.44 4.09
C VAL A 62 -117.11 -33.48 3.11
N ASP A 63 -117.35 -32.17 3.24
CA ASP A 63 -116.72 -31.09 2.47
C ASP A 63 -116.21 -29.99 3.42
N PRO A 64 -114.93 -30.05 3.85
CA PRO A 64 -114.34 -29.05 4.74
C PRO A 64 -114.25 -27.62 4.19
N LYS A 65 -114.62 -27.41 2.92
CA LYS A 65 -114.63 -26.10 2.25
C LYS A 65 -116.04 -25.60 1.92
N ASN A 66 -117.09 -26.23 2.46
CA ASN A 66 -118.45 -25.83 2.14
C ASN A 66 -118.78 -24.42 2.67
N GLU A 67 -118.70 -23.42 1.79
CA GLU A 67 -118.90 -22.00 2.15
C GLU A 67 -120.27 -21.75 2.77
N THR A 68 -121.31 -22.47 2.33
CA THR A 68 -122.66 -22.34 2.91
C THR A 68 -122.71 -22.86 4.34
N ALA A 69 -122.15 -24.03 4.63
CA ALA A 69 -122.08 -24.53 6.00
C ALA A 69 -121.25 -23.61 6.91
N MET A 70 -120.11 -23.10 6.42
CA MET A 70 -119.29 -22.12 7.16
C MET A 70 -120.05 -20.82 7.46
N ASP A 71 -120.77 -20.27 6.49
CA ASP A 71 -121.57 -19.04 6.65
C ASP A 71 -122.69 -19.21 7.69
N TYR A 72 -123.45 -20.32 7.66
CA TYR A 72 -124.46 -20.59 8.68
C TYR A 72 -123.86 -20.89 10.07
N LEU A 73 -122.69 -21.55 10.16
CA LEU A 73 -121.96 -21.68 11.42
C LEU A 73 -121.52 -20.31 11.96
N GLY A 74 -120.98 -19.44 11.10
CA GLY A 74 -120.59 -18.06 11.43
C GLY A 74 -121.76 -17.22 11.93
N LYS A 75 -122.94 -17.36 11.32
CA LYS A 75 -124.21 -16.74 11.77
C LYS A 75 -124.69 -17.26 13.13
N MET A 76 -124.35 -18.50 13.50
CA MET A 76 -124.56 -19.05 14.84
C MET A 76 -123.42 -18.74 15.83
N GLY A 77 -122.45 -17.88 15.46
CA GLY A 77 -121.32 -17.47 16.31
C GLY A 77 -120.06 -18.35 16.21
N PHE A 78 -120.09 -19.43 15.42
CA PHE A 78 -118.97 -20.35 15.23
C PHE A 78 -118.10 -19.94 14.02
N GLN A 79 -117.58 -18.71 14.04
CA GLN A 79 -116.86 -18.11 12.90
C GLN A 79 -115.54 -18.81 12.52
N ASP A 80 -114.82 -19.37 13.50
CA ASP A 80 -113.65 -20.26 13.28
C ASP A 80 -114.06 -21.75 13.21
N GLY A 81 -115.35 -22.04 13.01
CA GLY A 81 -115.94 -23.38 13.09
C GLY A 81 -116.10 -23.93 14.52
N LEU A 82 -116.73 -25.11 14.65
CA LEU A 82 -117.01 -25.75 15.95
C LEU A 82 -115.73 -26.22 16.69
N TYR A 83 -114.59 -26.27 15.99
CA TYR A 83 -113.27 -26.59 16.54
C TYR A 83 -112.39 -25.34 16.74
N GLY A 84 -112.99 -24.17 16.95
CA GLY A 84 -112.33 -22.87 16.97
C GLY A 84 -111.05 -22.77 17.80
N ARG A 85 -109.91 -22.60 17.10
CA ARG A 85 -108.57 -22.16 17.55
C ARG A 85 -107.92 -22.77 18.79
N ARG A 86 -108.49 -23.80 19.44
CA ARG A 86 -107.76 -24.65 20.37
C ARG A 86 -107.20 -25.86 19.60
N PRO A 87 -105.94 -25.83 19.10
CA PRO A 87 -105.33 -27.03 18.53
C PRO A 87 -105.41 -28.15 19.56
N SER A 88 -105.87 -29.32 19.10
CA SER A 88 -106.01 -30.51 19.96
C SER A 88 -104.69 -30.82 20.67
N PRO A 89 -104.69 -31.53 21.81
CA PRO A 89 -103.45 -31.92 22.48
C PRO A 89 -102.46 -32.61 21.53
N VAL A 90 -102.96 -33.40 20.57
CA VAL A 90 -102.17 -34.03 19.49
C VAL A 90 -101.61 -32.99 18.52
N THR A 91 -102.44 -32.07 18.01
CA THR A 91 -102.00 -30.99 17.10
C THR A 91 -100.96 -30.08 17.75
N ARG A 92 -101.14 -29.74 19.04
CA ARG A 92 -100.18 -28.95 19.81
C ARG A 92 -98.87 -29.70 20.03
N SER A 93 -98.94 -31.00 20.34
CA SER A 93 -97.76 -31.87 20.45
C SER A 93 -96.99 -31.97 19.13
N ALA A 94 -97.69 -32.05 18.00
CA ALA A 94 -97.08 -32.05 16.67
C ALA A 94 -96.39 -30.71 16.35
N MET A 95 -97.03 -29.57 16.65
CA MET A 95 -96.41 -28.25 16.49
C MET A 95 -95.15 -28.11 17.36
N LEU A 96 -95.25 -28.43 18.65
CA LEU A 96 -94.10 -28.41 19.56
C LEU A 96 -92.98 -29.36 19.12
N SER A 97 -93.31 -30.52 18.55
CA SER A 97 -92.31 -31.46 18.01
C SER A 97 -91.59 -30.88 16.79
N GLN A 98 -92.30 -30.14 15.93
CA GLN A 98 -91.73 -29.46 14.78
C GLN A 98 -90.86 -28.26 15.22
N ASP A 99 -91.30 -27.48 16.21
CA ASP A 99 -90.52 -26.36 16.76
C ASP A 99 -89.24 -26.87 17.45
N VAL A 100 -89.34 -27.93 18.26
CA VAL A 100 -88.17 -28.61 18.87
C VAL A 100 -87.22 -29.15 17.81
N LYS A 101 -87.72 -29.65 16.67
CA LYS A 101 -86.88 -30.04 15.54
C LYS A 101 -86.16 -28.83 14.94
N VAL A 102 -86.87 -27.77 14.58
CA VAL A 102 -86.28 -26.55 13.99
C VAL A 102 -85.26 -25.90 14.93
N LEU A 103 -85.49 -25.94 16.24
CA LEU A 103 -84.54 -25.45 17.25
C LEU A 103 -83.30 -26.35 17.36
N ARG A 104 -83.46 -27.68 17.27
CA ARG A 104 -82.33 -28.63 17.23
C ARG A 104 -81.48 -28.45 15.97
N ASP A 105 -82.13 -28.32 14.82
CA ASP A 105 -81.45 -28.13 13.53
C ASP A 105 -80.62 -26.83 13.56
N LYS A 106 -81.22 -25.70 13.99
CA LYS A 106 -80.52 -24.42 14.22
C LYS A 106 -79.40 -24.50 15.25
N TRP A 107 -79.58 -25.26 16.33
CA TRP A 107 -78.55 -25.44 17.35
C TRP A 107 -77.34 -26.21 16.79
N SER A 108 -77.57 -27.26 16.01
CA SER A 108 -76.51 -28.02 15.33
C SER A 108 -75.79 -27.19 14.28
N ASP A 109 -76.49 -26.33 13.53
CA ASP A 109 -75.86 -25.41 12.60
C ASP A 109 -75.01 -24.34 13.30
N SER A 110 -75.47 -23.79 14.43
CA SER A 110 -74.66 -22.88 15.26
C SER A 110 -73.46 -23.58 15.93
N GLU A 111 -73.56 -24.87 16.24
CA GLU A 111 -72.44 -25.67 16.75
C GLU A 111 -71.39 -25.92 15.65
N ARG A 112 -71.80 -26.18 14.40
CA ARG A 112 -70.91 -26.25 13.22
C ARG A 112 -70.24 -24.92 12.93
N GLU A 113 -70.99 -23.82 12.97
CA GLU A 113 -70.48 -22.46 12.77
C GLU A 113 -69.41 -22.12 13.81
N LYS A 114 -69.64 -22.45 15.09
CA LYS A 114 -68.63 -22.30 16.15
C LYS A 114 -67.39 -23.15 15.90
N ALA A 115 -67.56 -24.41 15.49
CA ALA A 115 -66.45 -25.30 15.17
C ALA A 115 -65.56 -24.74 14.05
N LEU A 116 -66.18 -24.22 12.97
CA LEU A 116 -65.49 -23.54 11.88
C LEU A 116 -64.74 -22.29 12.38
N VAL A 117 -65.39 -21.41 13.14
CA VAL A 117 -64.76 -20.20 13.71
C VAL A 117 -63.60 -20.54 14.65
N THR A 118 -63.68 -21.63 15.42
CA THR A 118 -62.55 -22.10 16.25
C THR A 118 -61.40 -22.68 15.43
N GLN A 119 -61.68 -23.30 14.28
CA GLN A 119 -60.64 -23.76 13.37
C GLN A 119 -59.95 -22.58 12.67
N ASP A 120 -60.73 -21.65 12.08
CA ASP A 120 -60.21 -20.43 11.46
C ASP A 120 -59.35 -19.62 12.46
N LEU A 121 -59.77 -19.54 13.73
CA LEU A 121 -58.99 -18.89 14.77
C LEU A 121 -57.66 -19.62 15.02
N SER A 122 -57.66 -20.96 15.14
CA SER A 122 -56.43 -21.76 15.28
C SER A 122 -55.46 -21.53 14.11
N ASP A 123 -55.96 -21.61 12.87
CA ASP A 123 -55.17 -21.42 11.65
C ASP A 123 -54.58 -19.99 11.60
N THR A 124 -55.32 -18.97 12.05
CA THR A 124 -54.78 -17.59 12.15
C THR A 124 -53.77 -17.40 13.30
N GLU A 125 -53.87 -18.14 14.40
CA GLU A 125 -52.86 -18.10 15.46
C GLU A 125 -51.54 -18.79 15.04
N GLU A 126 -51.62 -19.88 14.28
CA GLU A 126 -50.44 -20.51 13.64
C GLU A 126 -49.80 -19.59 12.59
N ALA A 127 -50.60 -18.95 11.75
CA ALA A 127 -50.13 -17.94 10.79
C ALA A 127 -49.46 -16.75 11.50
N ARG A 128 -50.02 -16.27 12.62
CA ARG A 128 -49.40 -15.23 13.46
C ARG A 128 -48.07 -15.71 14.05
N HIS A 129 -48.00 -16.93 14.57
CA HIS A 129 -46.79 -17.48 15.17
C HIS A 129 -45.64 -17.63 14.15
N THR A 130 -45.94 -18.18 12.97
CA THR A 130 -44.96 -18.32 11.88
C THR A 130 -44.45 -16.96 11.37
N LEU A 131 -45.32 -15.95 11.27
CA LEU A 131 -44.92 -14.56 10.96
C LEU A 131 -44.00 -13.97 12.04
N CYS A 132 -44.28 -14.18 13.33
CA CYS A 132 -43.40 -13.74 14.42
C CYS A 132 -42.00 -14.38 14.32
N LEU A 133 -41.90 -15.68 14.04
CA LEU A 133 -40.62 -16.36 13.84
C LEU A 133 -39.84 -15.82 12.62
N LEU A 134 -40.53 -15.50 11.52
CA LEU A 134 -39.92 -14.89 10.34
C LEU A 134 -39.41 -13.46 10.61
N LEU A 135 -40.16 -12.67 11.37
CA LEU A 135 -39.76 -11.31 11.77
C LEU A 135 -38.52 -11.32 12.68
N GLU A 136 -38.48 -12.19 13.69
CA GLU A 136 -37.31 -12.30 14.58
C GLU A 136 -36.08 -12.83 13.83
N LYS A 137 -36.24 -13.82 12.92
CA LYS A 137 -35.17 -14.24 12.00
C LYS A 137 -34.67 -13.09 11.12
N LYS A 138 -35.55 -12.21 10.64
CA LYS A 138 -35.17 -11.02 9.88
C LYS A 138 -34.45 -9.97 10.72
N ARG A 139 -34.89 -9.77 11.97
CA ARG A 139 -34.23 -8.90 12.95
C ARG A 139 -32.80 -9.37 13.26
N GLN A 140 -32.60 -10.67 13.44
CA GLN A 140 -31.27 -11.26 13.64
C GLN A 140 -30.38 -11.08 12.41
N GLN A 141 -30.90 -11.27 11.19
CA GLN A 141 -30.17 -10.97 9.95
C GLN A 141 -29.76 -9.49 9.86
N TYR A 142 -30.66 -8.56 10.22
CA TYR A 142 -30.39 -7.12 10.24
C TYR A 142 -29.33 -6.74 11.29
N ASN A 143 -29.42 -7.28 12.51
CA ASN A 143 -28.43 -7.04 13.56
C ASN A 143 -27.04 -7.54 13.17
N HIS A 144 -26.94 -8.72 12.55
CA HIS A 144 -25.67 -9.28 12.04
C HIS A 144 -25.07 -8.42 10.92
N LEU A 145 -25.91 -7.92 10.00
CA LEU A 145 -25.47 -7.02 8.94
C LEU A 145 -24.97 -5.68 9.50
N ASN A 146 -25.68 -5.11 10.47
CA ASN A 146 -25.27 -3.88 11.14
C ASN A 146 -23.95 -4.04 11.91
N HIS A 147 -23.73 -5.18 12.58
CA HIS A 147 -22.47 -5.45 13.27
C HIS A 147 -21.30 -5.56 12.29
N LYS A 148 -21.49 -6.27 11.15
CA LYS A 148 -20.50 -6.30 10.05
C LYS A 148 -20.22 -4.91 9.46
N LEU A 149 -21.25 -4.08 9.31
CA LEU A 149 -21.14 -2.71 8.78
C LEU A 149 -20.41 -1.79 9.77
N ALA A 150 -20.65 -1.93 11.07
CA ALA A 150 -19.90 -1.23 12.11
C ALA A 150 -18.42 -1.63 12.12
N TYR A 151 -18.12 -2.93 12.10
CA TYR A 151 -16.75 -3.46 12.03
C TYR A 151 -16.00 -2.97 10.77
N ALA A 152 -16.65 -3.00 9.60
CA ALA A 152 -16.06 -2.48 8.36
C ALA A 152 -15.78 -0.96 8.41
N ARG A 153 -16.62 -0.18 9.10
CA ARG A 153 -16.37 1.25 9.34
C ARG A 153 -15.21 1.49 10.29
N GLU A 154 -15.08 0.68 11.34
CA GLU A 154 -14.00 0.77 12.32
C GLU A 154 -12.64 0.46 11.67
N ASN A 155 -12.54 -0.65 10.92
CA ASN A 155 -11.34 -0.98 10.15
C ASN A 155 -10.94 0.16 9.20
N PHE A 156 -11.89 0.67 8.39
CA PHE A 156 -11.62 1.78 7.48
C PHE A 156 -11.20 3.07 8.22
N GLN A 157 -11.69 3.31 9.44
CA GLN A 157 -11.23 4.43 10.26
C GLN A 157 -9.79 4.24 10.75
N GLN A 158 -9.39 3.03 11.14
CA GLN A 158 -7.99 2.74 11.51
C GLN A 158 -7.05 2.87 10.31
N GLU A 159 -7.40 2.30 9.15
CA GLU A 159 -6.65 2.46 7.90
C GLU A 159 -6.45 3.94 7.53
N ASN A 160 -7.48 4.78 7.67
CA ASN A 160 -7.37 6.22 7.44
C ASN A 160 -6.48 6.94 8.47
N ILE A 161 -6.38 6.45 9.72
CA ILE A 161 -5.48 7.00 10.74
C ILE A 161 -4.03 6.60 10.43
N GLU A 162 -3.78 5.39 9.96
CA GLU A 162 -2.45 4.90 9.58
C GLU A 162 -1.93 5.62 8.32
N VAL A 163 -2.76 5.74 7.27
CA VAL A 163 -2.42 6.52 6.07
C VAL A 163 -2.10 7.98 6.41
N ARG A 164 -2.83 8.60 7.36
CA ARG A 164 -2.54 9.97 7.81
C ARG A 164 -1.22 10.11 8.56
N LYS A 165 -0.83 9.11 9.37
CA LYS A 165 0.49 9.09 10.02
C LYS A 165 1.59 9.02 8.96
N HIS A 166 1.50 8.09 8.03
CA HIS A 166 2.48 7.96 6.95
C HIS A 166 2.58 9.19 6.06
N LEU A 167 1.47 9.90 5.80
CA LEU A 167 1.51 11.20 5.13
C LEU A 167 2.26 12.26 5.95
N GLN A 168 1.98 12.36 7.26
CA GLN A 168 2.69 13.28 8.15
C GLN A 168 4.19 12.95 8.30
N ASP A 169 4.55 11.67 8.31
CA ASP A 169 5.94 11.20 8.32
C ASP A 169 6.66 11.59 7.01
N LEU A 170 6.00 11.42 5.86
CA LEU A 170 6.51 11.83 4.54
C LEU A 170 6.63 13.35 4.42
N GLU A 171 5.64 14.12 4.86
CA GLU A 171 5.68 15.59 4.92
C GLU A 171 6.90 16.06 5.75
N SER A 172 7.15 15.40 6.89
CA SER A 172 8.30 15.67 7.75
C SER A 172 9.64 15.33 7.07
N GLN A 173 9.71 14.22 6.33
CA GLN A 173 10.89 13.84 5.54
C GLN A 173 11.15 14.83 4.39
N THR A 174 10.12 15.25 3.67
CA THR A 174 10.27 16.25 2.59
C THR A 174 10.74 17.60 3.11
N ALA A 175 10.25 18.05 4.27
CA ALA A 175 10.71 19.30 4.88
C ALA A 175 12.21 19.25 5.25
N LEU A 176 12.70 18.11 5.77
CA LEU A 176 14.13 17.91 6.05
C LEU A 176 14.98 17.92 4.77
N GLN A 177 14.48 17.32 3.67
CA GLN A 177 15.15 17.36 2.38
C GLN A 177 15.19 18.78 1.77
N GLU A 178 14.13 19.58 1.95
CA GLU A 178 14.13 20.99 1.55
C GLU A 178 15.16 21.83 2.35
N GLU A 179 15.28 21.60 3.67
CA GLU A 179 16.33 22.23 4.48
C GLU A 179 17.75 21.82 4.04
N GLU A 180 17.97 20.55 3.71
CA GLU A 180 19.25 20.05 3.19
C GLU A 180 19.60 20.68 1.83
N ILE A 181 18.66 20.74 0.89
CA ILE A 181 18.84 21.39 -0.42
C ILE A 181 19.24 22.86 -0.21
N VAL A 182 18.52 23.59 0.64
CA VAL A 182 18.80 25.00 0.97
C VAL A 182 20.16 25.18 1.68
N PHE A 183 20.67 24.18 2.38
CA PHE A 183 22.04 24.17 2.91
C PHE A 183 23.08 23.94 1.80
N LEU A 184 22.86 22.94 0.94
CA LEU A 184 23.75 22.58 -0.17
C LEU A 184 23.86 23.72 -1.21
N GLU A 185 22.79 24.47 -1.46
CA GLU A 185 22.82 25.68 -2.29
C GLU A 185 23.75 26.75 -1.71
N LYS A 186 23.61 27.06 -0.40
CA LYS A 186 24.47 28.04 0.31
C LYS A 186 25.94 27.60 0.30
N PHE A 187 26.20 26.31 0.47
CA PHE A 187 27.54 25.73 0.39
C PHE A 187 28.11 25.85 -1.04
N THR A 188 27.32 25.50 -2.04
CA THR A 188 27.68 25.63 -3.46
C THR A 188 28.00 27.08 -3.83
N ASP A 189 27.22 28.05 -3.37
CA ASP A 189 27.46 29.47 -3.61
C ASP A 189 28.72 30.00 -2.90
N LYS A 190 29.05 29.48 -1.70
CA LYS A 190 30.35 29.74 -1.05
C LYS A 190 31.50 29.22 -1.90
N HIS A 191 31.38 28.02 -2.47
CA HIS A 191 32.39 27.45 -3.36
C HIS A 191 32.54 28.22 -4.69
N LYS A 192 31.43 28.65 -5.32
CA LYS A 192 31.47 29.55 -6.51
C LYS A 192 32.25 30.83 -6.22
N ARG A 193 32.08 31.44 -5.05
CA ARG A 193 32.82 32.65 -4.64
C ARG A 193 34.32 32.38 -4.49
N LEU A 194 34.70 31.26 -3.87
CA LEU A 194 36.11 30.86 -3.72
C LEU A 194 36.80 30.52 -5.06
N VAL A 195 36.07 29.93 -6.01
CA VAL A 195 36.57 29.71 -7.39
C VAL A 195 36.79 31.05 -8.08
N ASN A 196 35.77 31.92 -8.10
CA ASN A 196 35.86 33.27 -8.68
C ASN A 196 36.96 34.15 -8.03
N GLU A 197 37.40 33.84 -6.81
CA GLU A 197 38.52 34.50 -6.13
C GLU A 197 39.87 33.91 -6.56
N LYS A 198 39.98 32.58 -6.64
CA LYS A 198 41.17 31.90 -7.19
C LYS A 198 41.42 32.28 -8.65
N ASP A 199 40.38 32.39 -9.47
CA ASP A 199 40.49 32.80 -10.88
C ASP A 199 41.05 34.23 -11.02
N LYS A 200 40.69 35.14 -10.11
CA LYS A 200 41.29 36.49 -10.07
C LYS A 200 42.78 36.42 -9.74
N VAL A 201 43.17 35.61 -8.76
CA VAL A 201 44.59 35.42 -8.38
C VAL A 201 45.38 34.79 -9.54
N LEU A 202 44.84 33.76 -10.21
CA LEU A 202 45.45 33.18 -11.41
C LEU A 202 45.61 34.25 -12.51
N SER A 203 44.56 35.00 -12.83
CA SER A 203 44.60 36.06 -13.85
C SER A 203 45.58 37.20 -13.54
N HIS A 204 45.97 37.36 -12.27
CA HIS A 204 47.03 38.29 -11.83
C HIS A 204 48.42 37.65 -11.99
N LYS A 205 48.57 36.36 -11.65
CA LYS A 205 49.83 35.63 -11.82
C LYS A 205 50.18 35.39 -13.28
N ASP A 206 49.20 35.21 -14.17
CA ASP A 206 49.43 35.16 -15.62
C ASP A 206 50.01 36.47 -16.17
N ARG A 207 49.63 37.63 -15.59
CA ARG A 207 50.20 38.94 -15.94
C ARG A 207 51.62 39.08 -15.42
N GLU A 208 51.87 38.75 -14.15
CA GLU A 208 53.23 38.74 -13.59
C GLU A 208 54.18 37.84 -14.38
N LEU A 209 53.73 36.62 -14.77
CA LEU A 209 54.51 35.69 -15.58
C LEU A 209 54.77 36.23 -16.99
N LYS A 210 53.82 36.95 -17.58
CA LYS A 210 54.02 37.64 -18.86
C LYS A 210 55.04 38.77 -18.72
N ASP A 211 54.88 39.64 -17.72
CA ASP A 211 55.77 40.79 -17.49
C ASP A 211 57.21 40.31 -17.20
N LEU A 212 57.38 39.25 -16.40
CA LEU A 212 58.66 38.58 -16.17
C LEU A 212 59.24 37.95 -17.43
N LYS A 213 58.41 37.34 -18.29
CA LYS A 213 58.84 36.79 -19.57
C LYS A 213 59.34 37.89 -20.51
N ASP A 214 58.62 39.02 -20.58
CA ASP A 214 58.99 40.16 -21.41
C ASP A 214 60.27 40.85 -20.87
N GLN A 215 60.46 40.92 -19.54
CA GLN A 215 61.73 41.31 -18.91
C GLN A 215 62.88 40.35 -19.25
N ILE A 216 62.65 39.03 -19.23
CA ILE A 216 63.66 38.02 -19.61
C ILE A 216 64.03 38.17 -21.10
N HIS A 217 63.08 38.48 -21.98
CA HIS A 217 63.37 38.77 -23.38
C HIS A 217 64.22 40.05 -23.54
N LEU A 218 63.92 41.12 -22.78
CA LEU A 218 64.71 42.35 -22.78
C LEU A 218 66.15 42.12 -22.28
N VAL A 219 66.31 41.44 -21.14
CA VAL A 219 67.64 41.10 -20.59
C VAL A 219 68.43 40.21 -21.54
N LYS A 220 67.77 39.23 -22.20
CA LYS A 220 68.42 38.43 -23.24
C LYS A 220 68.89 39.29 -24.41
N ALA A 221 68.06 40.20 -24.92
CA ALA A 221 68.45 41.09 -26.01
C ALA A 221 69.66 41.97 -25.64
N VAL A 222 69.67 42.59 -24.45
CA VAL A 222 70.82 43.37 -23.95
C VAL A 222 72.07 42.50 -23.80
N SER A 223 71.95 41.31 -23.19
CA SER A 223 73.10 40.39 -23.01
C SER A 223 73.68 39.88 -24.33
N LEU A 224 72.87 39.76 -25.38
CA LEU A 224 73.32 39.41 -26.73
C LEU A 224 74.06 40.58 -27.37
N ASP A 225 73.57 41.81 -27.24
CA ASP A 225 74.26 43.01 -27.74
C ASP A 225 75.59 43.25 -26.99
N ASP A 226 75.60 43.15 -25.65
CA ASP A 226 76.83 43.19 -24.85
C ASP A 226 77.82 42.09 -25.25
N SER A 227 77.34 40.87 -25.52
CA SER A 227 78.15 39.76 -26.04
C SER A 227 78.74 40.06 -27.41
N PHE A 228 77.95 40.58 -28.36
CA PHE A 228 78.45 40.99 -29.68
C PHE A 228 79.46 42.14 -29.57
N ASN A 229 79.20 43.15 -28.73
CA ASN A 229 80.11 44.26 -28.46
C ASN A 229 81.42 43.78 -27.80
N ALA A 230 81.37 42.81 -26.89
CA ALA A 230 82.56 42.18 -26.31
C ALA A 230 83.33 41.35 -27.34
N GLN A 231 82.63 40.61 -28.20
CA GLN A 231 83.23 39.79 -29.27
C GLN A 231 83.90 40.67 -30.34
N ASP A 232 83.32 41.80 -30.72
CA ASP A 232 83.94 42.80 -31.60
C ASP A 232 85.20 43.43 -30.96
N ARG A 233 85.15 43.77 -29.66
CA ARG A 233 86.35 44.24 -28.92
C ARG A 233 87.45 43.18 -28.91
N LEU A 234 87.11 41.91 -28.70
CA LEU A 234 88.04 40.78 -28.74
C LEU A 234 88.56 40.51 -30.16
N LEU A 235 87.75 40.69 -31.21
CA LEU A 235 88.20 40.61 -32.62
C LEU A 235 89.16 41.75 -32.95
N LYS A 236 88.89 42.99 -32.49
CA LYS A 236 89.78 44.14 -32.65
C LYS A 236 91.09 43.97 -31.86
N GLN A 237 91.04 43.41 -30.65
CA GLN A 237 92.25 43.02 -29.92
C GLN A 237 92.99 41.88 -30.61
N SER A 238 92.31 40.83 -31.07
CA SER A 238 92.89 39.72 -31.84
C SER A 238 93.56 40.20 -33.12
N GLY A 239 92.99 41.19 -33.81
CA GLY A 239 93.64 41.89 -34.93
C GLY A 239 94.95 42.58 -34.53
N LYS A 240 94.96 43.31 -33.39
CA LYS A 240 96.17 43.92 -32.84
C LYS A 240 97.22 42.87 -32.43
N TYR A 241 96.81 41.80 -31.75
CA TYR A 241 97.69 40.68 -31.39
C TYR A 241 98.22 39.95 -32.61
N LYS A 242 97.41 39.75 -33.67
CA LYS A 242 97.85 39.13 -34.93
C LYS A 242 98.84 40.02 -35.69
N ALA A 243 98.69 41.34 -35.63
CA ALA A 243 99.68 42.28 -36.14
C ALA A 243 100.97 42.28 -35.29
N ALA A 244 100.86 42.28 -33.97
CA ALA A 244 102.00 42.18 -33.06
C ALA A 244 102.75 40.85 -33.21
N VAL A 245 102.04 39.73 -33.33
CA VAL A 245 102.59 38.39 -33.62
C VAL A 245 103.19 38.33 -35.03
N LYS A 246 102.68 39.07 -36.02
CA LYS A 246 103.36 39.20 -37.32
C LYS A 246 104.68 39.96 -37.20
N GLY A 247 104.74 41.01 -36.39
CA GLY A 247 105.99 41.72 -36.04
C GLY A 247 106.97 40.84 -35.29
N LEU A 248 106.51 40.20 -34.21
CA LEU A 248 107.29 39.25 -33.41
C LEU A 248 107.73 38.04 -34.24
N ASN A 249 106.95 37.55 -35.21
CA ASN A 249 107.38 36.47 -36.10
C ASN A 249 108.44 36.94 -37.12
N ALA A 250 108.44 38.20 -37.54
CA ALA A 250 109.56 38.76 -38.29
C ALA A 250 110.82 38.88 -37.42
N GLN A 251 110.66 39.30 -36.17
CA GLN A 251 111.74 39.39 -35.18
C GLN A 251 112.27 38.01 -34.76
N VAL A 252 111.41 36.99 -34.64
CA VAL A 252 111.76 35.59 -34.38
C VAL A 252 112.31 34.92 -35.63
N LYS A 253 111.97 35.35 -36.85
CA LYS A 253 112.66 34.92 -38.07
C LYS A 253 114.11 35.41 -38.06
N TYR A 254 114.32 36.71 -37.80
CA TYR A 254 115.65 37.30 -37.63
C TYR A 254 116.45 36.59 -36.52
N LEU A 255 115.86 36.42 -35.32
CA LEU A 255 116.48 35.72 -34.20
C LEU A 255 116.64 34.21 -34.44
N LYS A 256 115.90 33.58 -35.36
CA LYS A 256 116.14 32.19 -35.79
C LYS A 256 117.28 32.11 -36.78
N GLU A 257 117.42 33.07 -37.69
CA GLU A 257 118.56 33.17 -38.58
C GLU A 257 119.85 33.34 -37.74
N GLU A 258 119.82 34.19 -36.70
CA GLU A 258 120.90 34.34 -35.71
C GLU A 258 121.11 33.11 -34.80
N ASN A 259 120.05 32.44 -34.33
CA ASN A 259 120.21 31.24 -33.49
C ASN A 259 120.54 29.97 -34.28
N GLN A 260 120.29 29.92 -35.59
CA GLN A 260 120.65 28.77 -36.42
C GLN A 260 122.17 28.72 -36.67
N GLU A 261 122.82 29.89 -36.68
CA GLU A 261 124.28 30.06 -36.65
C GLU A 261 124.88 29.56 -35.32
N LYS A 262 124.26 29.92 -34.18
CA LYS A 262 124.66 29.49 -32.82
C LYS A 262 124.30 28.02 -32.51
N ALA A 263 123.27 27.47 -33.14
CA ALA A 263 122.86 26.07 -32.96
C ALA A 263 123.87 25.08 -33.56
N THR A 264 124.57 25.47 -34.63
CA THR A 264 125.70 24.69 -35.19
C THR A 264 126.88 24.59 -34.23
N GLU A 265 127.10 25.58 -33.36
CA GLU A 265 128.10 25.53 -32.30
C GLU A 265 127.64 24.63 -31.14
N LEU A 266 126.39 24.79 -30.69
CA LEU A 266 125.84 24.04 -29.56
C LEU A 266 125.63 22.55 -29.87
N ALA A 267 125.47 22.16 -31.14
CA ALA A 267 125.34 20.77 -31.57
C ALA A 267 126.57 19.91 -31.21
N GLN A 268 127.77 20.50 -31.12
CA GLN A 268 129.00 19.79 -30.74
C GLN A 268 129.09 19.47 -29.24
N ALA A 269 128.17 20.00 -28.41
CA ALA A 269 128.24 19.94 -26.96
C ALA A 269 127.16 19.07 -26.30
N LYS A 270 126.34 18.32 -27.09
CA LYS A 270 125.13 17.67 -26.57
C LYS A 270 125.09 16.12 -26.60
N ASP A 271 126.13 15.48 -27.11
CA ASP A 271 126.25 14.00 -27.15
C ASP A 271 126.74 13.36 -25.84
N GLN A 272 126.65 14.06 -24.70
CA GLN A 272 127.23 13.62 -23.40
C GLN A 272 126.25 13.55 -22.22
N LEU A 273 124.92 13.63 -22.42
CA LEU A 273 123.95 13.46 -21.32
C LEU A 273 122.72 12.65 -21.76
N VAL A 274 122.73 11.38 -21.33
CA VAL A 274 121.76 10.32 -21.62
C VAL A 274 120.90 10.03 -20.36
N GLU A 275 119.78 9.32 -20.54
CA GLU A 275 119.11 8.41 -19.57
C GLU A 275 117.93 8.87 -18.64
N MET A 276 116.97 7.93 -18.42
CA MET A 276 115.90 7.82 -17.38
C MET A 276 114.64 8.76 -17.42
N GLN A 277 113.45 8.50 -16.81
CA GLN A 277 112.46 7.35 -16.65
C GLN A 277 111.21 7.86 -15.81
N LEU A 278 110.03 7.24 -15.55
CA LEU A 278 109.35 5.94 -15.82
C LEU A 278 107.78 6.07 -16.00
N ALA A 279 106.87 5.29 -15.34
CA ALA A 279 105.43 5.06 -15.73
C ALA A 279 104.40 4.50 -14.65
N TYR A 280 103.22 3.98 -15.09
CA TYR A 280 102.10 3.17 -14.42
C TYR A 280 101.00 3.91 -13.57
N VAL A 281 99.81 3.40 -13.10
CA VAL A 281 99.16 2.06 -12.75
C VAL A 281 97.58 1.99 -12.99
N PRO A 282 96.84 0.83 -12.85
CA PRO A 282 95.43 0.63 -13.36
C PRO A 282 94.31 -0.18 -12.55
N LYS A 283 93.00 -0.07 -12.95
CA LYS A 283 91.73 -0.89 -12.64
C LYS A 283 91.09 -0.81 -11.21
N ILE A 284 89.96 -1.42 -10.75
CA ILE A 284 88.92 -2.50 -11.09
C ILE A 284 87.56 -2.15 -10.32
N GLY A 285 86.30 -2.69 -10.40
CA GLY A 285 85.45 -3.53 -11.33
C GLY A 285 84.29 -4.38 -10.66
N GLU A 286 83.08 -4.50 -11.28
CA GLU A 286 81.90 -5.46 -11.10
C GLU A 286 80.99 -5.49 -9.81
N PRO A 287 79.64 -5.83 -9.87
CA PRO A 287 79.06 -7.22 -9.87
C PRO A 287 77.60 -7.40 -10.48
N GLY A 288 76.84 -8.48 -10.12
CA GLY A 288 75.41 -8.81 -10.44
C GLY A 288 74.47 -8.87 -9.18
N GLN A 289 73.28 -9.53 -9.03
CA GLN A 289 72.25 -10.31 -9.80
C GLN A 289 71.10 -10.71 -8.76
N GLU A 290 69.88 -11.27 -8.96
CA GLU A 290 68.87 -11.51 -10.05
C GLU A 290 67.52 -12.12 -9.45
N ALA A 291 66.38 -12.19 -10.19
CA ALA A 291 65.08 -12.91 -9.91
C ALA A 291 64.17 -12.43 -8.72
N ALA A 292 62.82 -12.59 -8.61
CA ALA A 292 61.67 -12.99 -9.47
C ALA A 292 60.28 -12.45 -8.91
N LEU A 293 59.12 -12.84 -9.50
CA LEU A 293 57.74 -12.26 -9.34
C LEU A 293 56.82 -12.87 -8.24
N PRO A 294 55.75 -12.14 -7.83
CA PRO A 294 54.47 -12.74 -7.37
C PRO A 294 53.17 -12.08 -7.96
N GLU A 295 52.01 -12.76 -7.82
CA GLU A 295 50.66 -12.24 -8.17
C GLU A 295 49.94 -11.50 -7.00
N PRO A 296 49.04 -10.53 -7.26
CA PRO A 296 48.27 -9.83 -6.25
C PRO A 296 46.74 -10.08 -6.26
N ALA A 297 46.12 -10.14 -5.07
CA ALA A 297 44.69 -9.86 -4.87
C ALA A 297 44.35 -9.61 -3.39
N ALA A 298 44.84 -10.49 -2.49
CA ALA A 298 44.40 -10.51 -1.08
C ALA A 298 45.10 -9.48 -0.17
N SER A 299 46.33 -9.04 -0.48
CA SER A 299 47.11 -8.18 0.41
C SER A 299 46.51 -6.78 0.61
N ILE A 300 45.86 -6.23 -0.42
CA ILE A 300 45.53 -4.79 -0.52
C ILE A 300 44.64 -4.31 0.64
N LEU A 301 43.74 -5.16 1.14
CA LEU A 301 42.84 -4.79 2.25
C LEU A 301 43.55 -4.81 3.61
N GLU A 302 44.38 -5.83 3.87
CA GLU A 302 45.20 -5.92 5.09
C GLU A 302 46.29 -4.84 5.11
N GLU A 303 46.85 -4.54 3.95
CA GLU A 303 47.84 -3.48 3.74
C GLU A 303 47.24 -2.09 4.01
N LYS A 304 46.01 -1.79 3.55
CA LYS A 304 45.36 -0.51 3.90
C LYS A 304 45.07 -0.40 5.41
N ILE A 305 44.66 -1.48 6.08
CA ILE A 305 44.47 -1.51 7.54
C ILE A 305 45.79 -1.32 8.30
N ARG A 306 46.89 -1.89 7.79
CA ARG A 306 48.25 -1.72 8.34
C ARG A 306 48.75 -0.28 8.17
N LEU A 307 48.54 0.32 6.99
CA LEU A 307 48.91 1.70 6.68
C LEU A 307 48.18 2.72 7.58
N LEU A 308 46.87 2.54 7.84
CA LEU A 308 46.13 3.42 8.75
C LEU A 308 46.72 3.41 10.17
N LYS A 309 46.96 2.22 10.74
CA LYS A 309 47.59 2.08 12.07
C LYS A 309 48.99 2.68 12.13
N GLN A 310 49.74 2.64 11.04
CA GLN A 310 51.07 3.24 10.96
C GLN A 310 50.99 4.78 10.84
N ARG A 311 49.98 5.33 10.15
CA ARG A 311 49.74 6.78 10.09
C ARG A 311 49.33 7.37 11.45
N ASP A 312 48.57 6.64 12.26
CA ASP A 312 48.28 7.03 13.65
C ASP A 312 49.56 7.13 14.50
N GLN A 313 50.48 6.16 14.34
CA GLN A 313 51.78 6.17 15.02
C GLN A 313 52.68 7.32 14.55
N ASP A 314 52.71 7.63 13.24
CA ASP A 314 53.41 8.83 12.73
C ASP A 314 52.89 10.12 13.39
N ILE A 315 51.57 10.27 13.51
CA ILE A 315 50.93 11.46 14.07
C ILE A 315 51.24 11.60 15.56
N ALA A 316 51.30 10.49 16.31
CA ALA A 316 51.77 10.50 17.69
C ALA A 316 53.22 10.98 17.80
N GLN A 317 54.14 10.42 17.00
CA GLN A 317 55.56 10.82 16.99
C GLN A 317 55.76 12.28 16.54
N LEU A 318 54.99 12.76 15.58
CA LEU A 318 55.03 14.16 15.14
C LEU A 318 54.55 15.12 16.25
N LYS A 319 53.49 14.76 16.98
CA LYS A 319 53.02 15.54 18.15
C LYS A 319 54.08 15.59 19.26
N GLU A 320 54.76 14.48 19.54
CA GLU A 320 55.84 14.42 20.53
C GLU A 320 57.05 15.28 20.12
N LYS A 321 57.52 15.15 18.87
CA LYS A 321 58.60 15.98 18.30
C LYS A 321 58.24 17.47 18.32
N LEU A 322 56.99 17.82 18.02
CA LEU A 322 56.49 19.19 18.10
C LEU A 322 56.56 19.74 19.54
N VAL A 323 56.17 18.97 20.55
CA VAL A 323 56.28 19.37 21.97
C VAL A 323 57.75 19.60 22.36
N ALA A 324 58.63 18.66 22.04
CA ALA A 324 60.07 18.78 22.33
C ALA A 324 60.72 20.00 21.64
N ALA A 325 60.36 20.29 20.38
CA ALA A 325 60.86 21.45 19.66
C ALA A 325 60.38 22.77 20.29
N ASN A 326 59.11 22.86 20.70
CA ASN A 326 58.59 24.05 21.40
C ASN A 326 59.29 24.26 22.77
N GLN A 327 59.53 23.18 23.53
CA GLN A 327 60.29 23.24 24.78
C GLN A 327 61.73 23.72 24.55
N LYS A 328 62.42 23.24 23.50
CA LYS A 328 63.79 23.67 23.16
C LYS A 328 63.85 25.15 22.74
N ILE A 329 62.85 25.67 22.02
CA ILE A 329 62.74 27.11 21.79
C ILE A 329 62.51 27.85 23.11
N GLN A 330 61.65 27.36 23.99
CA GLN A 330 61.33 28.02 25.26
C GLN A 330 62.51 28.04 26.25
N THR A 331 63.48 27.14 26.15
CA THR A 331 64.75 27.24 26.88
C THR A 331 65.72 28.20 26.20
N LEU A 332 65.93 28.10 24.88
CA LEU A 332 66.81 29.01 24.13
C LEU A 332 66.33 30.48 24.16
N GLN A 333 65.05 30.75 24.39
CA GLN A 333 64.51 32.10 24.60
C GLN A 333 64.76 32.68 26.00
N LYS A 334 65.30 31.91 26.95
CA LYS A 334 65.62 32.39 28.31
C LYS A 334 67.07 32.84 28.47
N ASP A 335 67.98 32.41 27.60
CA ASP A 335 69.37 32.88 27.56
C ASP A 335 69.50 34.12 26.65
N PRO A 336 69.83 35.32 27.17
CA PRO A 336 69.76 36.56 26.39
C PRO A 336 70.93 36.79 25.41
N GLN A 337 71.87 35.85 25.26
CA GLN A 337 73.05 36.04 24.42
C GLN A 337 72.74 35.76 22.94
N SER A 338 73.12 36.69 22.07
CA SER A 338 72.62 36.84 20.70
C SER A 338 73.03 35.76 19.68
N VAL A 339 73.69 34.68 20.12
CA VAL A 339 74.28 33.65 19.25
C VAL A 339 73.22 32.69 18.68
N HIS A 340 72.13 32.42 19.41
CA HIS A 340 71.13 31.40 19.05
C HIS A 340 70.02 31.86 18.10
N ALA A 341 70.06 33.11 17.62
CA ALA A 341 69.06 33.65 16.71
C ALA A 341 68.79 32.80 15.43
N PRO A 342 69.80 32.30 14.68
CA PRO A 342 69.55 31.46 13.50
C PRO A 342 69.01 30.07 13.85
N GLU A 343 69.42 29.48 14.99
CA GLU A 343 68.87 28.19 15.44
C GLU A 343 67.39 28.32 15.81
N ILE A 344 67.00 29.40 16.50
CA ILE A 344 65.60 29.70 16.83
C ILE A 344 64.78 29.95 15.55
N ALA A 345 65.37 30.56 14.50
CA ALA A 345 64.71 30.72 13.21
C ALA A 345 64.46 29.37 12.53
N SER A 346 65.49 28.52 12.40
CA SER A 346 65.38 27.19 11.80
C SER A 346 64.40 26.28 12.55
N LEU A 347 64.41 26.30 13.89
CA LEU A 347 63.45 25.53 14.70
C LEU A 347 62.00 26.04 14.55
N LYS A 348 61.78 27.35 14.33
CA LYS A 348 60.44 27.89 14.00
C LYS A 348 59.96 27.42 12.64
N GLU A 349 60.84 27.40 11.64
CA GLU A 349 60.53 26.95 10.29
C GLU A 349 60.18 25.45 10.27
N GLN A 350 60.97 24.61 10.94
CA GLN A 350 60.65 23.19 11.14
C GLN A 350 59.32 22.97 11.91
N ILE A 351 59.02 23.83 12.91
CA ILE A 351 57.73 23.78 13.61
C ILE A 351 56.56 24.20 12.70
N GLN A 352 56.77 25.14 11.78
CA GLN A 352 55.75 25.55 10.80
C GLN A 352 55.50 24.43 9.79
N GLU A 353 56.55 23.79 9.27
CA GLU A 353 56.45 22.64 8.36
C GLU A 353 55.75 21.45 9.04
N MET A 354 56.17 21.06 10.25
CA MET A 354 55.52 19.99 11.02
C MET A 354 54.04 20.29 11.32
N ARG A 355 53.66 21.57 11.54
CA ARG A 355 52.25 21.96 11.70
C ARG A 355 51.46 21.81 10.41
N GLN A 356 52.03 22.17 9.26
CA GLN A 356 51.38 21.98 7.97
C GLN A 356 51.18 20.48 7.66
N GLN A 357 52.23 19.67 7.80
CA GLN A 357 52.15 18.21 7.60
C GLN A 357 51.14 17.54 8.56
N LEU A 358 51.03 18.01 9.80
CA LEU A 358 50.00 17.56 10.74
C LEU A 358 48.58 17.98 10.31
N SER A 359 48.40 19.18 9.76
CA SER A 359 47.12 19.65 9.23
C SER A 359 46.67 18.79 8.05
N GLU A 360 47.56 18.56 7.09
CA GLU A 360 47.31 17.74 5.88
C GLU A 360 47.01 16.28 6.24
N LYS A 361 47.79 15.66 7.15
CA LYS A 361 47.49 14.32 7.66
C LYS A 361 46.19 14.24 8.46
N THR A 362 45.77 15.32 9.14
CA THR A 362 44.51 15.35 9.90
C THR A 362 43.31 15.42 8.96
N GLN A 363 43.32 16.32 7.96
CA GLN A 363 42.25 16.40 6.96
C GLN A 363 42.09 15.08 6.19
N SER A 364 43.20 14.46 5.77
CA SER A 364 43.15 13.17 5.07
C SER A 364 42.57 12.04 5.93
N LEU A 365 42.69 12.08 7.26
CA LEU A 365 42.03 11.12 8.15
C LEU A 365 40.54 11.43 8.37
N GLU A 366 40.14 12.70 8.29
CA GLU A 366 38.73 13.10 8.33
C GLU A 366 38.00 12.63 7.06
N GLU A 367 38.63 12.78 5.90
CA GLU A 367 38.16 12.24 4.61
C GLU A 367 38.06 10.69 4.63
N GLU A 368 39.12 9.98 5.03
CA GLU A 368 39.07 8.51 5.17
C GLU A 368 38.10 8.03 6.27
N GLY A 369 37.83 8.87 7.27
CA GLY A 369 36.82 8.61 8.32
C GLY A 369 35.39 8.71 7.81
N ASN A 370 35.10 9.67 6.93
CA ASN A 370 33.81 9.85 6.28
C ASN A 370 33.52 8.70 5.28
N ASP A 371 34.51 8.30 4.47
CA ASP A 371 34.43 7.09 3.63
C ASP A 371 34.07 5.85 4.47
N LEU A 372 34.71 5.70 5.63
CA LEU A 372 34.48 4.57 6.55
C LEU A 372 33.10 4.63 7.23
N ALA A 373 32.47 5.80 7.36
CA ALA A 373 31.08 5.93 7.79
C ALA A 373 30.10 5.47 6.71
N VAL A 374 30.24 5.96 5.46
CA VAL A 374 29.41 5.57 4.31
C VAL A 374 29.53 4.06 4.03
N LEU A 375 30.72 3.48 4.19
CA LEU A 375 30.92 2.03 4.05
C LEU A 375 30.27 1.21 5.18
N LYS A 376 30.13 1.75 6.39
CA LYS A 376 29.39 1.11 7.48
C LYS A 376 27.88 1.14 7.25
N GLU A 377 27.37 2.27 6.78
CA GLU A 377 25.95 2.46 6.44
C GLU A 377 25.50 1.48 5.36
N ARG A 378 26.20 1.45 4.21
CA ARG A 378 25.95 0.49 3.12
C ARG A 378 26.06 -0.99 3.55
N LEU A 379 26.91 -1.28 4.53
CA LEU A 379 27.05 -2.61 5.12
C LEU A 379 25.92 -2.94 6.13
N GLY A 380 25.25 -1.92 6.68
CA GLY A 380 23.96 -2.03 7.34
C GLY A 380 22.86 -2.40 6.34
N ASP A 381 22.67 -1.59 5.29
CA ASP A 381 21.67 -1.80 4.24
C ASP A 381 21.77 -3.21 3.64
N ALA A 382 22.98 -3.64 3.29
CA ALA A 382 23.24 -4.97 2.74
C ALA A 382 22.88 -6.11 3.71
N ARG A 383 22.97 -5.89 5.03
CA ARG A 383 22.54 -6.87 6.05
C ARG A 383 21.03 -6.89 6.22
N GLU A 384 20.36 -5.75 6.12
CA GLU A 384 18.90 -5.68 6.16
C GLU A 384 18.28 -6.33 4.92
N GLN A 385 18.80 -6.02 3.72
CA GLN A 385 18.42 -6.69 2.47
C GLN A 385 18.66 -8.21 2.54
N LEU A 386 19.80 -8.66 3.09
CA LEU A 386 20.05 -10.08 3.32
C LEU A 386 19.05 -10.72 4.30
N GLY A 387 18.61 -9.97 5.31
CA GLY A 387 17.55 -10.37 6.22
C GLY A 387 16.20 -10.56 5.51
N ILE A 388 15.78 -9.57 4.71
CA ILE A 388 14.54 -9.63 3.91
C ILE A 388 14.59 -10.82 2.94
N VAL A 389 15.69 -10.99 2.20
CA VAL A 389 15.89 -12.14 1.29
C VAL A 389 15.79 -13.47 2.04
N LYS A 390 16.37 -13.56 3.25
CA LYS A 390 16.31 -14.79 4.06
C LYS A 390 14.88 -15.10 4.52
N THR A 391 14.07 -14.10 4.86
CA THR A 391 12.64 -14.27 5.18
C THR A 391 11.87 -14.79 3.96
N ILE A 392 12.04 -14.16 2.80
CA ILE A 392 11.39 -14.56 1.53
C ILE A 392 11.77 -16.00 1.16
N VAL A 393 13.04 -16.40 1.32
CA VAL A 393 13.48 -17.79 1.09
C VAL A 393 12.77 -18.75 2.04
N GLY A 394 12.66 -18.43 3.33
CA GLY A 394 11.94 -19.26 4.31
C GLY A 394 10.44 -19.40 4.01
N GLU A 395 9.78 -18.33 3.55
CA GLU A 395 8.39 -18.37 3.08
C GLU A 395 8.23 -19.28 1.86
N LYS A 396 9.14 -19.19 0.88
CA LYS A 396 9.09 -20.05 -0.31
C LYS A 396 9.46 -21.50 -0.03
N GLU A 397 10.36 -21.78 0.90
CA GLU A 397 10.60 -23.14 1.40
C GLU A 397 9.33 -23.74 2.06
N ALA A 398 8.56 -22.93 2.80
CA ALA A 398 7.29 -23.35 3.38
C ALA A 398 6.20 -23.61 2.32
N GLU A 399 6.05 -22.72 1.34
CA GLU A 399 5.14 -22.92 0.19
C GLU A 399 5.48 -24.19 -0.60
N ILE A 400 6.76 -24.41 -0.92
CA ILE A 400 7.24 -25.60 -1.62
C ILE A 400 6.91 -26.87 -0.83
N LYS A 401 7.07 -26.84 0.50
CA LYS A 401 6.76 -27.97 1.37
C LYS A 401 5.26 -28.28 1.42
N ASP A 402 4.40 -27.26 1.44
CA ASP A 402 2.95 -27.49 1.38
C ASP A 402 2.52 -28.05 0.02
N LEU A 403 3.02 -27.51 -1.08
CA LEU A 403 2.79 -28.04 -2.42
C LEU A 403 3.27 -29.50 -2.56
N GLN A 404 4.40 -29.87 -1.95
CA GLN A 404 4.86 -31.27 -1.88
C GLN A 404 3.90 -32.18 -1.09
N ASN A 405 3.29 -31.69 -0.01
CA ASN A 405 2.26 -32.42 0.73
C ASN A 405 0.99 -32.61 -0.12
N GLN A 406 0.50 -31.54 -0.77
CA GLN A 406 -0.68 -31.59 -1.65
C GLN A 406 -0.47 -32.58 -2.81
N ILE A 407 0.68 -32.52 -3.50
CA ILE A 407 1.05 -33.46 -4.57
C ILE A 407 1.08 -34.91 -4.05
N SER A 408 1.56 -35.13 -2.83
CA SER A 408 1.61 -36.46 -2.20
C SER A 408 0.20 -37.00 -1.88
N GLN A 409 -0.71 -36.13 -1.41
CA GLN A 409 -2.11 -36.47 -1.16
C GLN A 409 -2.87 -36.81 -2.46
N VAL A 410 -2.71 -36.02 -3.52
CA VAL A 410 -3.31 -36.32 -4.83
C VAL A 410 -2.78 -37.65 -5.40
N ARG A 411 -1.47 -37.91 -5.25
CA ARG A 411 -0.85 -39.19 -5.64
C ARG A 411 -1.34 -40.41 -4.86
N SER A 412 -1.91 -40.24 -3.66
CA SER A 412 -2.54 -41.33 -2.91
C SER A 412 -4.03 -41.50 -3.23
N GLN A 413 -4.70 -40.47 -3.76
CA GLN A 413 -6.10 -40.53 -4.22
C GLN A 413 -6.24 -41.13 -5.63
N CYS A 414 -5.16 -41.15 -6.42
CA CYS A 414 -5.11 -41.72 -7.77
C CYS A 414 -4.58 -43.18 -7.79
N LYS A 415 -4.75 -43.94 -6.71
CA LYS A 415 -4.33 -45.33 -6.53
C LYS A 415 -5.46 -46.17 -5.95
#